data_AF-A0A2M8URR5-F1
#
_entry.id   AF-A0A2M8URR5-F1
#
_cell.length_a   1.000
_cell.length_b   1.000
_cell.length_c   1.000
_cell.angle_alpha   90.00
_cell.angle_beta   90.00
_cell.angle_gamma   90.00
#
_symmetry.space_group_name_H-M   'P 1'
#
loop_
_entity.id
_entity.type
_entity.pdbx_description
1 polymer ?
#
loop_
_entity_poly.entity_id
_entity_poly.type
_entity_poly.pdbx_seq_one_letter_code
_entity_poly.pdbx_strand_id
1 'polypeptide(L)' 'MPVMSLRLSDDQSETLAKLAEATGRSKNFLATQALEEYLTRESWQIGEIQQAIAEADAGDFASDAEVKAILNKWAHDAD' A
#
# COMPACT_ATOMS: atom_id res chain seq x y z
N MET A 1 8.66 -3.65 -24.94
CA MET A 1 8.52 -3.40 -23.50
C MET A 1 9.31 -2.14 -23.18
N PRO A 2 8.73 -1.17 -22.44
CA PRO A 2 9.51 -0.01 -21.98
C PRO A 2 10.62 -0.50 -21.05
N VAL A 3 11.79 0.15 -21.13
CA VAL A 3 12.94 -0.12 -20.28
C VAL A 3 13.25 1.12 -19.46
N MET A 4 13.58 0.92 -18.19
CA MET A 4 13.98 1.97 -17.26
C MET A 4 15.31 1.58 -16.63
N SER A 5 16.25 2.52 -16.55
CA SER A 5 17.51 2.32 -15.82
C SER A 5 17.38 2.88 -14.41
N LEU A 6 17.69 2.06 -13.42
CA LEU A 6 17.69 2.43 -12.00
C LEU A 6 19.12 2.73 -11.56
N ARG A 7 19.32 3.84 -10.85
CA ARG A 7 20.57 4.09 -10.12
C ARG A 7 20.41 3.58 -8.70
N LEU A 8 21.29 2.68 -8.31
CA LEU A 8 21.36 2.12 -6.96
C LEU A 8 22.65 2.61 -6.30
N SER A 9 22.62 2.82 -4.99
CA SER A 9 23.86 2.92 -4.23
C SER A 9 24.60 1.57 -4.22
N ASP A 10 25.89 1.58 -3.89
CA ASP A 10 26.69 0.36 -3.78
C ASP A 10 26.06 -0.62 -2.77
N ASP A 11 25.66 -0.13 -1.60
CA ASP A 11 24.98 -0.91 -0.56
C ASP A 11 23.68 -1.56 -1.06
N GLN A 12 22.86 -0.83 -1.81
CA GLN A 12 21.62 -1.36 -2.38
C GLN A 12 21.90 -2.45 -3.42
N SER A 13 22.91 -2.23 -4.28
CA SER A 13 23.33 -3.19 -5.31
C SER A 13 23.85 -4.49 -4.70
N GLU A 14 24.65 -4.39 -3.63
CA GLU A 14 25.18 -5.55 -2.91
C GLU A 14 24.07 -6.31 -2.18
N THR A 15 23.17 -5.60 -1.50
CA THR A 15 22.02 -6.20 -0.80
C THR A 15 21.12 -6.94 -1.77
N LEU A 16 20.81 -6.34 -2.93
CA LEU A 16 20.02 -6.97 -3.98
C LEU A 16 20.73 -8.21 -4.56
N ALA A 17 22.06 -8.20 -4.67
CA ALA A 17 22.83 -9.34 -5.13
C ALA A 17 22.75 -10.53 -4.17
N LYS A 18 22.94 -10.28 -2.86
CA LYS A 18 22.83 -11.31 -1.82
C LYS A 18 21.43 -11.90 -1.78
N LEU A 19 20.40 -11.07 -1.90
CA LEU A 19 19.01 -11.52 -1.92
C LEU A 19 18.70 -12.37 -3.17
N ALA A 20 19.20 -11.95 -4.34
CA ALA A 20 19.08 -12.72 -5.57
C ALA A 20 19.71 -14.12 -5.44
N GLU A 21 20.91 -14.20 -4.87
CA GLU A 21 21.60 -15.48 -4.61
C GLU A 21 20.81 -16.36 -3.64
N ALA A 22 20.41 -15.82 -2.49
CA ALA A 22 19.69 -16.57 -1.46
C ALA A 22 18.31 -17.09 -1.92
N THR A 23 17.66 -16.37 -2.83
CA THR A 23 16.32 -16.73 -3.34
C THR A 23 16.34 -17.50 -4.66
N GLY A 24 17.51 -17.62 -5.32
CA GLY A 24 17.64 -18.18 -6.65
C GLY A 24 16.92 -17.38 -7.74
N ARG A 25 16.70 -16.07 -7.52
CA ARG A 25 16.00 -15.16 -8.44
C ARG A 25 16.97 -14.19 -9.08
N SER A 26 16.61 -13.64 -10.25
CA SER A 26 17.41 -12.58 -10.86
C SER A 26 17.19 -11.25 -10.14
N LYS A 27 18.21 -10.38 -10.13
CA LYS A 27 18.09 -9.02 -9.60
C LYS A 27 16.93 -8.25 -10.23
N ASN A 28 16.74 -8.43 -11.54
CA ASN A 28 15.66 -7.79 -12.28
C ASN A 28 14.28 -8.28 -11.82
N PHE A 29 14.12 -9.59 -11.59
CA PHE A 29 12.88 -10.15 -11.05
C PHE A 29 12.53 -9.52 -9.70
N LEU A 30 13.49 -9.48 -8.78
CA LEU A 30 13.28 -8.90 -7.45
C LEU A 30 12.97 -7.40 -7.51
N ALA A 31 13.66 -6.65 -8.37
CA ALA A 31 13.41 -5.22 -8.56
C ALA A 31 12.00 -4.95 -9.14
N THR A 32 11.58 -5.76 -10.12
CA THR A 32 10.23 -5.67 -10.70
C THR A 32 9.18 -6.05 -9.67
N GLN A 33 9.37 -7.14 -8.93
CA GLN A 33 8.44 -7.56 -7.88
C GLN A 33 8.26 -6.46 -6.81
N ALA A 34 9.36 -5.90 -6.30
CA ALA A 34 9.29 -4.83 -5.31
C ALA A 34 8.57 -3.58 -5.84
N LEU A 35 8.78 -3.26 -7.12
CA LEU A 35 8.07 -2.17 -7.78
C LEU A 35 6.57 -2.45 -7.93
N GLU A 36 6.18 -3.66 -8.32
CA GLU A 36 4.79 -4.09 -8.44
C GLU A 36 4.06 -4.02 -7.09
N GLU A 37 4.70 -4.50 -6.02
CA GLU A 37 4.15 -4.43 -4.66
C GLU A 37 3.97 -2.97 -4.21
N TYR A 38 4.97 -2.12 -4.46
CA TYR A 38 4.89 -0.69 -4.15
C TYR A 38 3.75 -0.02 -4.91
N LEU A 39 3.70 -0.17 -6.24
CA LEU A 39 2.67 0.44 -7.07
C LEU A 39 1.27 -0.04 -6.68
N THR A 40 1.08 -1.32 -6.40
CA THR A 40 -0.21 -1.87 -5.96
C THR A 40 -0.67 -1.21 -4.67
N ARG A 41 0.23 -1.11 -3.67
CA ARG A 41 -0.09 -0.49 -2.38
C ARG A 41 -0.42 1.00 -2.50
N GLU A 42 0.42 1.76 -3.19
CA GLU A 42 0.22 3.22 -3.33
C GLU A 42 -1.01 3.54 -4.19
N SER A 43 -1.21 2.82 -5.29
CA SER A 43 -2.34 3.07 -6.21
C SER A 43 -3.68 2.81 -5.53
N TRP A 44 -3.79 1.73 -4.75
CA TRP A 44 -4.99 1.46 -3.94
C TRP A 44 -5.22 2.58 -2.93
N GLN A 45 -4.21 2.98 -2.16
CA GLN A 45 -4.37 4.02 -1.13
C GLN A 45 -4.81 5.36 -1.73
N ILE A 46 -4.21 5.75 -2.86
CA ILE A 46 -4.58 6.98 -3.58
C ILE A 46 -6.03 6.90 -4.04
N GLY A 47 -6.45 5.75 -4.59
CA GLY A 47 -7.82 5.51 -5.03
C GLY A 47 -8.84 5.66 -3.89
N GLU A 48 -8.59 5.01 -2.75
CA GLU A 48 -9.46 5.09 -1.56
C GLU A 48 -9.56 6.52 -1.02
N ILE A 49 -8.44 7.25 -0.97
CA ILE A 49 -8.45 8.65 -0.51
C ILE A 49 -9.29 9.51 -1.46
N GLN A 50 -9.11 9.36 -2.77
CA GLN A 50 -9.87 10.12 -3.76
C GLN A 50 -11.37 9.81 -3.69
N GLN A 51 -11.72 8.53 -3.48
CA GLN A 51 -13.10 8.12 -3.29
C GLN A 51 -13.70 8.73 -2.01
N ALA A 52 -13.01 8.60 -0.88
CA ALA A 52 -13.48 9.14 0.40
C ALA A 52 -13.67 10.67 0.35
N ILE A 53 -12.80 11.39 -0.37
CA ILE A 53 -12.99 12.83 -0.62
C ILE A 53 -14.27 13.08 -1.42
N ALA A 54 -14.53 12.30 -2.49
CA ALA A 54 -15.73 12.46 -3.30
C ALA A 54 -17.02 12.16 -2.52
N GLU A 55 -17.01 11.13 -1.66
CA GLU A 55 -18.11 10.79 -0.75
C GLU A 55 -18.36 11.94 0.25
N ALA A 56 -17.29 12.46 0.85
CA ALA A 56 -17.35 13.59 1.76
C ALA A 56 -17.91 14.87 1.10
N ASP A 57 -17.46 15.18 -0.12
CA ASP A 57 -17.95 16.31 -0.90
C ASP A 57 -19.42 16.14 -1.31
N ALA A 58 -19.88 14.90 -1.50
CA ALA A 58 -21.27 14.54 -1.72
C ALA A 58 -22.12 14.56 -0.44
N GLY A 59 -21.51 14.75 0.73
CA GLY A 59 -22.17 14.70 2.03
C GLY A 59 -22.55 13.29 2.48
N ASP A 60 -21.94 12.25 1.89
CA ASP A 60 -22.18 10.85 2.22
C ASP A 60 -21.45 10.47 3.52
N PHE A 61 -21.97 11.00 4.62
CA PHE A 61 -21.50 10.70 5.97
C PHE A 61 -22.54 9.86 6.71
N ALA A 62 -22.07 9.00 7.60
CA ALA A 62 -22.93 8.32 8.55
C ALA A 62 -23.69 9.34 9.42
N SER A 63 -24.94 9.03 9.70
CA SER A 63 -25.77 9.81 10.62
C SER A 63 -25.33 9.61 12.08
N ASP A 64 -25.69 10.58 12.94
CA ASP A 64 -25.46 10.49 14.39
C ASP A 64 -25.99 9.19 15.02
N ALA A 65 -27.09 8.66 14.49
CA ALA A 65 -27.71 7.43 14.98
C ALA A 65 -26.86 6.20 14.65
N GLU A 66 -26.30 6.13 13.44
CA GLU A 66 -25.42 5.05 13.00
C GLU A 66 -24.10 5.06 13.77
N VAL A 67 -23.53 6.25 13.99
CA VAL A 67 -22.32 6.42 14.81
C VAL A 67 -22.56 5.92 16.23
N LYS A 68 -23.68 6.32 16.86
CA LYS A 68 -24.05 5.85 18.22
C LYS A 68 -24.24 4.34 18.29
N ALA A 69 -24.85 3.74 17.27
CA ALA A 69 -25.05 2.29 17.22
C ALA A 69 -23.73 1.52 17.16
N ILE A 70 -22.77 1.99 16.36
CA ILE A 70 -21.42 1.40 16.28
C ILE A 70 -20.71 1.55 17.64
N LEU A 71 -20.67 2.75 18.22
CA LEU A 71 -19.99 2.97 19.51
C LEU A 71 -20.53 2.07 20.62
N ASN A 72 -21.85 1.92 20.71
CA ASN A 72 -22.49 1.04 21.69
C ASN A 72 -22.16 -0.44 21.49
N LYS A 73 -21.92 -0.87 20.25
CA LYS A 73 -21.55 -2.27 19.93
C LYS A 73 -20.18 -2.64 20.51
N TRP A 74 -19.23 -1.72 20.51
CA TRP A 74 -17.84 -1.98 20.95
C TRP A 74 -17.52 -1.50 22.36
N ALA A 75 -18.43 -0.74 23.00
CA ALA A 75 -18.27 -0.26 24.36
C ALA A 75 -18.27 -1.37 25.43
N HIS A 76 -18.75 -2.59 25.10
CA HIS A 76 -18.81 -3.72 26.03
C HIS A 76 -17.49 -4.51 26.13
N ASP A 77 -16.59 -4.39 25.15
CA ASP A 77 -15.35 -5.19 25.06
C ASP A 77 -14.10 -4.38 25.49
N ALA A 78 -14.29 -3.24 26.15
CA ALA A 78 -13.23 -2.31 26.56
C ALA A 78 -12.80 -2.44 28.04
N ASP A 79 -13.09 -3.58 28.68
CA ASP A 79 -12.61 -3.97 30.03
C ASP A 79 -11.61 -5.14 29.95
#